data_AF-A0A917H128-F1
#
_entry.id   AF-A0A917H128-F1
#
_cell.length_a   1.000
_cell.length_b   1.000
_cell.length_c   1.000
_cell.angle_alpha   90.00
_cell.angle_beta   90.00
_cell.angle_gamma   90.00
#
_symmetry.space_group_name_H-M   'P 1'
#
loop_
_entity.id
_entity.type
_entity.pdbx_description
1 polymer ?
#
loop_
_entity_poly.entity_id
_entity_poly.type
_entity_poly.pdbx_seq_one_letter_code
_entity_poly.pdbx_strand_id
1 'polypeptide(L)' 'MSSVFAVLALAAAALGLEVPGLVKRKRKRELAVFLILLSIGSALYIALALETELPNPFGVLKLAFGGTTG' A
#
# COMPACT_ATOMS: atom_id res chain seq x y z
N MET A 1 -16.51 -0.51 8.11
CA MET A 1 -15.50 -0.82 9.15
C MET A 1 -15.01 -2.27 9.14
N SER A 2 -15.86 -3.28 8.89
CA SER A 2 -15.48 -4.71 8.81
C SER A 2 -14.32 -5.01 7.85
N SER A 3 -14.26 -4.27 6.74
CA SER A 3 -13.30 -4.53 5.68
C SER A 3 -11.85 -4.11 6.02
N VAL A 4 -11.64 -3.20 6.99
CA VAL A 4 -10.28 -2.84 7.47
C VAL A 4 -9.65 -3.99 8.22
N PHE A 5 -10.42 -4.67 9.07
CA PHE A 5 -9.95 -5.86 9.78
C PHE A 5 -9.58 -6.99 8.80
N ALA A 6 -10.31 -7.14 7.70
CA ALA A 6 -9.97 -8.11 6.67
C ALA A 6 -8.62 -7.78 5.99
N VAL A 7 -8.37 -6.51 5.68
CA VAL A 7 -7.09 -6.08 5.09
C VAL A 7 -5.93 -6.23 6.07
N LEU A 8 -6.12 -5.90 7.34
CA LEU A 8 -5.11 -6.12 8.38
C LEU A 8 -4.83 -7.62 8.59
N ALA A 9 -5.86 -8.46 8.56
CA ALA A 9 -5.70 -9.91 8.67
C ALA A 9 -4.93 -10.48 7.46
N LEU A 10 -5.24 -10.03 6.25
CA LEU A 10 -4.49 -10.40 5.03
C LEU A 10 -3.04 -9.92 5.10
N ALA A 11 -2.79 -8.70 5.58
CA ALA A 11 -1.45 -8.16 5.73
C ALA A 11 -0.64 -8.96 6.77
N ALA A 12 -1.25 -9.34 7.89
CA ALA A 12 -0.64 -10.19 8.90
C ALA A 12 -0.33 -11.60 8.36
N ALA A 13 -1.25 -12.20 7.59
CA ALA A 13 -1.03 -13.49 6.94
C ALA A 13 0.12 -13.43 5.92
N ALA A 14 0.17 -12.38 5.10
CA ALA A 14 1.25 -12.16 4.14
C ALA A 14 2.60 -11.99 4.86
N LEU A 15 2.66 -11.21 5.94
CA LEU A 15 3.85 -11.09 6.79
C LEU A 15 4.30 -12.44 7.35
N GLY A 16 3.36 -13.22 7.91
CA GLY A 16 3.66 -14.53 8.50
C GLY A 16 4.21 -15.56 7.50
N LEU A 17 3.80 -15.48 6.24
CA LEU A 17 4.26 -16.39 5.18
C LEU A 17 5.57 -15.93 4.54
N GLU A 18 5.67 -14.65 4.17
CA GLU A 18 6.78 -14.11 3.38
C GLU A 18 7.99 -13.74 4.26
N VAL A 19 7.79 -13.08 5.41
CA VAL A 19 8.90 -12.61 6.27
C VAL A 19 9.86 -13.74 6.67
N PRO A 20 9.41 -14.91 7.18
CA PRO A 20 10.36 -15.97 7.55
C PRO A 20 11.10 -16.53 6.32
N GLY A 21 10.47 -16.57 5.15
CA GLY A 21 11.11 -16.97 3.90
C GLY A 21 12.23 -16.00 3.48
N LEU A 22 11.94 -14.69 3.52
CA LEU A 22 12.87 -13.65 3.11
C LEU A 22 14.01 -13.43 4.11
N VAL A 23 13.73 -13.53 5.42
CA VAL A 23 14.77 -13.46 6.48
C VAL A 23 15.72 -14.66 6.36
N LYS A 24 15.20 -15.88 6.17
CA LYS A 24 16.03 -17.08 5.99
C LYS A 24 16.94 -16.98 4.76
N ARG A 25 16.47 -16.35 3.68
CA ARG A 25 17.26 -16.15 2.45
C ARG A 25 18.18 -14.92 2.48
N LYS A 26 18.28 -14.22 3.62
CA LYS A 26 19.03 -12.94 3.79
C LYS A 26 18.68 -11.86 2.76
N ARG A 27 17.50 -11.93 2.13
CA ARG A 27 17.07 -10.99 1.08
C ARG A 27 16.46 -9.73 1.69
N LYS A 28 17.29 -8.94 2.38
CA LYS A 28 16.88 -7.70 3.04
C LYS A 28 16.23 -6.69 2.09
N ARG A 29 16.67 -6.65 0.82
CA ARG A 29 16.12 -5.74 -0.20
C ARG A 29 14.70 -6.12 -0.61
N GLU A 30 14.43 -7.41 -0.82
CA GLU A 30 13.07 -7.89 -1.10
C GLU A 30 12.15 -7.65 0.08
N LEU A 31 12.66 -7.83 1.31
CA LEU A 31 11.87 -7.66 2.52
C LEU A 31 11.48 -6.19 2.71
N ALA A 32 12.41 -5.27 2.40
CA ALA A 32 12.12 -3.85 2.36
C ALA A 32 11.06 -3.49 1.31
N VAL A 33 11.18 -4.01 0.08
CA VAL A 33 10.19 -3.78 -0.99
C VAL A 33 8.82 -4.33 -0.59
N PHE A 34 8.77 -5.55 -0.08
CA PHE A 34 7.54 -6.18 0.42
C PHE A 34 6.87 -5.33 1.50
N LEU A 35 7.61 -4.90 2.52
CA LEU A 35 7.07 -4.06 3.59
C LEU A 35 6.57 -2.72 3.07
N ILE A 36 7.31 -2.06 2.17
CA ILE A 36 6.91 -0.78 1.58
C ILE A 36 5.60 -0.95 0.81
N LEU A 37 5.50 -1.94 -0.07
CA LEU A 37 4.28 -2.21 -0.84
C LEU A 37 3.09 -2.58 0.06
N LEU A 38 3.32 -3.42 1.08
CA LEU A 38 2.29 -3.83 2.02
C LEU A 38 1.76 -2.65 2.84
N SER A 39 2.66 -1.80 3.33
CA SER A 39 2.32 -0.58 4.05
C SER A 39 1.57 0.41 3.17
N ILE A 40 2.02 0.64 1.93
CA ILE A 40 1.34 1.55 0.99
C ILE A 40 -0.09 1.06 0.70
N GLY A 41 -0.24 -0.23 0.34
CA GLY A 41 -1.56 -0.80 0.05
C GLY A 41 -2.51 -0.74 1.24
N SER A 42 -2.00 -1.06 2.44
CA SER A 42 -2.80 -1.01 3.67
C SER A 42 -3.17 0.42 4.05
N ALA A 43 -2.24 1.37 3.92
CA ALA A 43 -2.48 2.78 4.21
C ALA A 43 -3.49 3.41 3.24
N LEU A 44 -3.39 3.12 1.93
CA LEU A 44 -4.39 3.55 0.95
C LEU A 44 -5.78 2.98 1.28
N TYR A 45 -5.84 1.71 1.65
CA TYR A 45 -7.09 1.07 2.01
C TYR A 45 -7.72 1.69 3.26
N ILE A 46 -6.91 1.94 4.29
CA ILE A 46 -7.35 2.58 5.52
C ILE A 46 -7.84 4.00 5.24
N ALA A 47 -7.12 4.78 4.43
CA ALA A 47 -7.57 6.11 4.00
C ALA A 47 -8.93 6.01 3.28
N LEU A 48 -9.08 5.08 2.35
CA LEU A 48 -10.35 4.87 1.65
C LEU A 48 -11.48 4.48 2.60
N ALA A 49 -11.19 3.62 3.58
CA ALA A 49 -12.14 3.17 4.58
C ALA A 49 -12.51 4.24 5.62
N LEU A 50 -11.65 5.25 5.80
CA LEU A 50 -11.92 6.43 6.64
C LEU A 50 -12.78 7.47 5.92
N GLU A 51 -13.25 7.18 4.69
CA GLU A 51 -13.96 8.11 3.82
C GLU A 51 -13.21 9.42 3.61
N THR A 52 -11.90 9.45 3.88
CA THR A 52 -11.08 10.60 3.52
C THR A 52 -11.03 10.66 2.01
N GLU A 53 -11.17 11.86 1.47
CA GLU A 53 -11.07 12.09 0.03
C GLU A 53 -9.69 11.62 -0.42
N LEU A 54 -9.63 10.39 -0.96
CA LEU A 54 -8.41 9.93 -1.59
C LEU A 54 -8.12 10.92 -2.70
N PRO A 55 -6.95 11.59 -2.68
CA PRO A 55 -6.60 12.53 -3.72
C PRO A 55 -6.75 11.79 -5.03
N ASN A 56 -7.69 12.27 -5.85
CA ASN A 56 -8.09 11.58 -7.07
C ASN A 56 -6.82 11.23 -7.85
N PRO A 57 -6.58 9.96 -8.21
CA PRO A 57 -5.39 9.59 -8.98
C PRO A 57 -5.32 10.34 -10.31
N PHE A 58 -6.48 10.69 -10.88
CA PHE A 58 -6.58 11.56 -12.06
C PHE A 58 -6.30 13.03 -11.76
N GLY A 59 -6.38 13.48 -10.50
CA GLY A 59 -5.90 14.79 -10.06
C GLY A 59 -4.38 14.92 -10.15
N VAL A 60 -3.64 13.87 -9.81
CA VAL A 60 -2.18 13.81 -10.01
C VAL A 60 -1.85 13.85 -11.51
N LEU A 61 -2.60 13.12 -12.34
CA LEU A 61 -2.47 13.21 -13.80
C LEU A 61 -2.82 14.61 -14.30
N LYS A 62 -3.87 15.24 -13.77
CA LYS A 62 -4.25 16.61 -14.12
C LYS A 62 -3.21 17.64 -13.68
N LEU A 63 -2.45 17.40 -12.61
CA LEU A 63 -1.32 18.26 -12.22
C LEU A 63 -0.10 18.01 -13.12
N ALA A 64 0.23 16.75 -13.40
CA ALA A 64 1.36 16.38 -14.23
C ALA A 64 1.19 16.79 -15.70
N PHE A 65 -0.04 16.73 -16.23
CA PHE A 65 -0.35 17.03 -17.63
C PHE A 65 -1.11 18.35 -17.83
N GLY A 66 -1.83 18.85 -16.82
CA GLY A 66 -2.62 20.09 -16.93
C GLY A 66 -1.79 21.38 -16.85
N GLY A 67 -0.48 21.29 -16.58
CA GLY A 67 0.45 22.43 -16.70
C GLY A 67 0.92 22.73 -18.13
N THR A 68 0.40 22.02 -19.16
CA THR A 68 0.84 22.19 -20.57
C THR A 68 -0.15 22.89 -21.50
N THR A 69 -1.21 23.49 -20.97
CA THR A 69 -2.08 24.37 -21.76
C THR A 69 -2.28 25.73 -21.08
N GLY A 70 -1.53 26.72 -21.57
CA GLY A 70 -1.88 28.15 -21.58
C GLY A 70 -1.67 28.92 -20.30
#